data_AF-A0A4P9YY49-F1
#
_entry.id   AF-A0A4P9YY49-F1
#
_cell.length_a   1.000
_cell.length_b   1.000
_cell.length_c   1.000
_cell.angle_alpha   90.00
_cell.angle_beta   90.00
_cell.angle_gamma   90.00
#
_symmetry.space_group_name_H-M   'P 1'
#
loop_
_entity.id
_entity.type
_entity.pdbx_description
1 polymer ?
#
loop_
_entity_poly.entity_id
_entity_poly.type
_entity_poly.pdbx_seq_one_letter_code
_entity_poly.pdbx_strand_id
1 'polypeptide(L)'
;MDTEELDEEERAKRKLEKKKEELKRRFNAEYDDAWDEEEKQDLYGQAKDEINKQLALNQQEFEEDDAEVKAAVQGHLPGTYVRVLVRTMPCEFIAHFNPAYPVVLGGLLPSEEAFGYVQVRIKRHRWHPKILKSNDPLIFSVGWRRFQSIPLYSLDDGTRNRMLKYTPEHMHCLATFYGPITAPSTGFCAVQSMQQSKASFRISATGVVLDINQSTEIVKKLKLTGTPYKIYKNSAFIKGMFNSPLEVTKFEGAQIRTVSGIRGQIKKAINNKPGCFRATFEDKPLMSDIVFLRTWYGVRPKKYCNPVTSLLLADKQSWQGVRPTAQVRYEAGQAVPHKADSSYKPKERDIVSMLQQIQTLRKEKDRKRKVQKETRREQVQQSQAKVEAKRLERAKRERKAYFREESKAEKRTAKRGASGDGGAGRPKKPRASAHTA
;
A
#
# COMPACT_ATOMS: atom_id res chain seq x y z
N MET A 1 -0.66 -27.58 -89.82
CA MET A 1 -0.54 -28.28 -88.52
C MET A 1 0.17 -27.42 -87.50
N ASP A 2 1.08 -26.54 -87.91
CA ASP A 2 1.95 -25.79 -86.98
C ASP A 2 1.33 -24.58 -86.26
N THR A 3 0.14 -24.10 -86.68
CA THR A 3 -0.52 -22.93 -86.03
C THR A 3 -1.37 -23.30 -84.82
N GLU A 4 -1.92 -24.51 -84.75
CA GLU A 4 -2.70 -24.97 -83.59
C GLU A 4 -1.78 -25.40 -82.43
N GLU A 5 -0.60 -25.94 -82.72
CA GLU A 5 0.40 -26.31 -81.70
C GLU A 5 1.02 -25.08 -81.01
N LEU A 6 1.25 -23.97 -81.75
CA LEU A 6 1.73 -22.70 -81.18
C LEU A 6 0.70 -22.05 -80.23
N ASP A 7 -0.59 -22.14 -80.55
CA ASP A 7 -1.68 -21.64 -79.70
C ASP A 7 -1.89 -22.51 -78.44
N GLU A 8 -1.65 -23.83 -78.53
CA GLU A 8 -1.66 -24.72 -77.38
C GLU A 8 -0.49 -24.46 -76.43
N GLU A 9 0.71 -24.18 -76.97
CA GLU A 9 1.87 -23.80 -76.18
C GLU A 9 1.68 -22.46 -75.45
N GLU A 10 1.08 -21.44 -76.09
CA GLU A 10 0.77 -20.17 -75.43
C GLU A 10 -0.29 -20.33 -74.32
N ARG A 11 -1.34 -21.14 -74.55
CA ARG A 11 -2.33 -21.45 -73.52
C ARG A 11 -1.74 -22.25 -72.36
N ALA A 12 -0.79 -23.15 -72.64
CA ALA A 12 -0.06 -23.90 -71.62
C ALA A 12 0.84 -22.97 -70.78
N LYS A 13 1.54 -22.02 -71.41
CA LYS A 13 2.34 -20.99 -70.72
C LYS A 13 1.47 -20.11 -69.82
N ARG A 14 0.32 -19.61 -70.30
CA ARG A 14 -0.63 -18.82 -69.47
C ARG A 14 -1.22 -19.61 -68.30
N LYS A 15 -1.51 -20.90 -68.48
CA LYS A 15 -1.97 -21.79 -67.38
C LYS A 15 -0.86 -22.02 -66.35
N LEU A 16 0.39 -22.14 -66.81
CA LEU A 16 1.55 -22.30 -65.94
C LEU A 16 1.83 -21.02 -65.14
N GLU A 17 1.67 -19.85 -65.75
CA GLU A 17 1.78 -18.55 -65.08
C GLU A 17 0.71 -18.37 -64.01
N LYS A 18 -0.56 -18.65 -64.32
CA LYS A 18 -1.64 -18.62 -63.32
C LYS A 18 -1.39 -19.58 -62.16
N LYS A 19 -0.88 -20.79 -62.44
CA LYS A 19 -0.49 -21.75 -61.40
C LYS A 19 0.68 -21.25 -60.57
N LYS A 20 1.68 -20.61 -61.19
CA LYS A 20 2.80 -19.98 -60.47
C LYS A 20 2.33 -18.82 -59.62
N GLU A 21 1.38 -18.01 -60.08
CA GLU A 21 0.79 -16.92 -59.31
C GLU A 21 -0.05 -17.43 -58.14
N GLU A 22 -0.87 -18.46 -58.34
CA GLU A 22 -1.63 -19.09 -57.26
C GLU A 22 -0.71 -19.76 -56.23
N LEU A 23 0.37 -20.42 -56.69
CA LEU A 23 1.35 -21.03 -55.82
C LEU A 23 2.14 -19.97 -55.05
N LYS A 24 2.50 -18.87 -55.69
CA LYS A 24 3.13 -17.71 -55.05
C LYS A 24 2.20 -17.06 -54.03
N ARG A 25 0.91 -16.92 -54.35
CA ARG A 25 -0.10 -16.38 -53.42
C ARG A 25 -0.30 -17.28 -52.21
N ARG A 26 -0.35 -18.61 -52.41
CA ARG A 26 -0.43 -19.57 -51.30
C ARG A 26 0.84 -19.59 -50.46
N PHE A 27 2.01 -19.53 -51.11
CA PHE A 27 3.30 -19.48 -50.44
C PHE A 27 3.45 -18.21 -49.58
N ASN A 28 3.13 -17.04 -50.15
CA ASN A 28 3.11 -15.78 -49.41
C ASN A 28 2.10 -15.81 -48.25
N ALA A 29 0.89 -16.35 -48.46
CA ALA A 29 -0.11 -16.46 -47.38
C ALA A 29 0.31 -17.42 -46.24
N GLU A 30 1.19 -18.39 -46.50
CA GLU A 30 1.64 -19.38 -45.52
C GLU A 30 2.97 -18.99 -44.85
N TYR A 31 3.78 -18.14 -45.49
CA TYR A 31 5.14 -17.80 -45.03
C TYR A 31 5.37 -16.31 -44.70
N ASP A 32 4.53 -15.37 -45.14
CA ASP A 32 4.70 -13.94 -44.83
C ASP A 32 4.52 -13.67 -43.31
N ASP A 33 3.58 -14.35 -42.64
CA ASP A 33 3.35 -14.19 -41.19
C ASP A 33 4.46 -14.81 -40.30
N ALA A 34 5.31 -15.68 -40.87
CA ALA A 34 6.28 -16.48 -40.11
C ALA A 34 7.73 -15.99 -40.24
N TRP A 35 8.03 -15.16 -41.25
CA TRP A 35 9.40 -14.76 -41.61
C TRP A 35 9.59 -13.26 -41.81
N ASP A 36 8.57 -12.43 -41.59
CA ASP A 36 8.82 -11.01 -41.37
C ASP A 36 9.73 -10.89 -40.14
N GLU A 37 11.01 -10.66 -40.43
CA GLU A 37 12.00 -10.16 -39.49
C GLU A 37 11.53 -8.78 -39.01
N GLU A 38 10.51 -8.75 -38.15
CA GLU A 38 10.42 -7.71 -37.14
C GLU A 38 11.72 -7.84 -36.34
N GLU A 39 12.73 -7.06 -36.74
CA GLU A 39 13.82 -6.62 -35.87
C GLU A 39 13.24 -6.51 -34.48
N LYS A 40 13.49 -7.49 -33.58
CA LYS A 40 12.80 -7.65 -32.29
C LYS A 40 12.46 -6.29 -31.71
N GLN A 41 11.27 -5.79 -32.04
CA GLN A 41 10.96 -4.42 -31.69
C GLN A 41 10.85 -4.48 -30.18
N ASP A 42 11.52 -3.57 -29.49
CA ASP A 42 11.37 -3.48 -28.05
C ASP A 42 9.87 -3.48 -27.74
N LEU A 43 9.44 -4.18 -26.67
CA LEU A 43 8.03 -4.26 -26.29
C LEU A 43 7.33 -2.88 -26.23
N TYR A 44 8.11 -1.83 -25.94
CA TYR A 44 7.67 -0.44 -26.00
C TYR A 44 7.36 0.06 -27.42
N GLY A 45 8.20 -0.29 -28.41
CA GLY A 45 7.98 0.03 -29.82
C GLY A 45 6.70 -0.61 -30.34
N GLN A 46 6.52 -1.91 -30.09
CA GLN A 46 5.29 -2.63 -30.47
C GLN A 46 4.04 -2.00 -29.85
N ALA A 47 4.05 -1.72 -28.54
CA ALA A 47 2.91 -1.08 -27.87
C ALA A 47 2.61 0.33 -28.39
N LYS A 48 3.66 1.11 -28.75
CA LYS A 48 3.48 2.44 -29.34
C LYS A 48 2.91 2.35 -30.75
N ASP A 49 3.36 1.38 -31.53
CA ASP A 49 2.88 1.15 -32.88
C ASP A 49 1.44 0.65 -32.88
N GLU A 50 1.04 -0.21 -31.94
CA GLU A 50 -0.36 -0.58 -31.72
C GLU A 50 -1.24 0.63 -31.39
N ILE A 51 -0.80 1.51 -30.47
CA ILE A 51 -1.54 2.74 -30.13
C ILE A 51 -1.66 3.66 -31.36
N ASN A 52 -0.59 3.81 -32.14
CA ASN A 52 -0.59 4.63 -33.34
C ASN A 52 -1.47 4.04 -34.45
N LYS A 53 -1.45 2.70 -34.64
CA LYS A 53 -2.32 1.98 -35.58
C LYS A 53 -3.79 2.21 -35.23
N GLN A 54 -4.15 2.10 -33.94
CA GLN A 54 -5.51 2.37 -33.48
C GLN A 54 -5.90 3.84 -33.71
N LEU A 55 -5.00 4.79 -33.43
CA LEU A 55 -5.24 6.21 -33.68
C LEU A 55 -5.46 6.51 -35.17
N ALA A 56 -4.64 5.92 -36.03
CA ALA A 56 -4.75 6.07 -37.49
C ALA A 56 -6.06 5.48 -38.02
N LEU A 57 -6.46 4.30 -37.54
CA LEU A 57 -7.73 3.67 -37.89
C LEU A 57 -8.91 4.56 -37.47
N ASN A 58 -8.87 5.11 -36.25
CA ASN A 58 -9.89 6.06 -35.78
C ASN A 58 -9.90 7.38 -36.59
N GLN A 59 -8.82 7.76 -37.26
CA GLN A 59 -8.81 8.95 -38.12
C GLN A 59 -9.38 8.63 -39.50
N GLN A 60 -8.97 7.50 -40.09
CA GLN A 60 -9.44 7.04 -41.40
C GLN A 60 -10.95 6.79 -41.41
N GLU A 61 -11.49 6.15 -40.37
CA GLU A 61 -12.92 5.83 -40.28
C GLU A 61 -13.81 7.09 -40.35
N PHE A 62 -13.33 8.21 -39.79
CA PHE A 62 -14.08 9.45 -39.72
C PHE A 62 -13.61 10.48 -40.75
N GLU A 63 -12.76 10.13 -41.72
CA GLU A 63 -12.28 11.10 -42.71
C GLU A 63 -13.39 11.50 -43.69
N GLU A 64 -14.17 10.51 -44.14
CA GLU A 64 -15.22 10.64 -45.17
C GLU A 64 -16.55 11.19 -44.64
N ASP A 65 -16.78 11.16 -43.32
CA ASP A 65 -18.03 11.64 -42.71
C ASP A 65 -18.18 13.18 -42.76
N ASP A 66 -19.42 13.66 -42.64
CA ASP A 66 -19.71 15.09 -42.48
C ASP A 66 -19.33 15.61 -41.09
N ALA A 67 -18.99 16.90 -40.99
CA ALA A 67 -18.56 17.53 -39.73
C ALA A 67 -19.62 17.46 -38.60
N GLU A 68 -20.91 17.48 -38.95
CA GLU A 68 -22.01 17.34 -37.97
C GLU A 68 -22.09 15.93 -37.39
N VAL A 69 -21.89 14.91 -38.24
CA VAL A 69 -21.87 13.50 -37.83
C VAL A 69 -20.66 13.22 -36.95
N LYS A 70 -19.48 13.74 -37.32
CA LYS A 70 -18.26 13.66 -36.48
C LYS A 70 -18.48 14.27 -35.11
N ALA A 71 -19.09 15.46 -35.04
CA ALA A 71 -19.38 16.14 -33.78
C ALA A 71 -20.39 15.39 -32.91
N ALA A 72 -21.38 14.71 -33.50
CA ALA A 72 -22.37 13.94 -32.76
C ALA A 72 -21.79 12.66 -32.14
N VAL A 73 -20.85 12.00 -32.83
CA VAL A 73 -20.27 10.72 -32.38
C VAL A 73 -19.04 10.93 -31.49
N GLN A 74 -18.05 11.70 -31.96
CA GLN A 74 -16.80 11.91 -31.22
C GLN A 74 -16.89 13.06 -30.22
N GLY A 75 -17.88 13.94 -30.38
CA GLY A 75 -17.90 15.23 -29.71
C GLY A 75 -17.00 16.27 -30.40
N HIS A 76 -16.73 17.38 -29.71
CA HIS A 76 -15.84 18.42 -30.21
C HIS A 76 -14.37 18.09 -29.96
N LEU A 77 -13.56 18.12 -31.02
CA LEU A 77 -12.12 17.85 -30.95
C LEU A 77 -11.34 18.92 -30.17
N PRO A 78 -10.21 18.55 -29.53
CA PRO A 78 -9.33 19.51 -28.86
C PRO A 78 -8.83 20.60 -29.81
N GLY A 79 -8.89 21.86 -29.38
CA GLY A 79 -8.46 23.03 -30.18
C GLY A 79 -9.59 23.78 -30.88
N THR A 80 -10.81 23.23 -30.90
CA THR A 80 -11.99 23.90 -31.45
C THR A 80 -12.49 25.02 -30.53
N TYR A 81 -12.75 26.21 -31.07
CA TYR A 81 -13.36 27.32 -30.31
C TYR A 81 -14.87 27.08 -30.15
N VAL A 82 -15.32 26.89 -28.91
CA VAL A 82 -16.72 26.54 -28.59
C VAL A 82 -17.37 27.59 -27.69
N ARG A 83 -18.67 27.79 -27.85
CA ARG A 83 -19.51 28.63 -26.97
C ARG A 83 -20.41 27.74 -26.11
N VAL A 84 -20.17 27.71 -24.80
CA VAL A 84 -20.94 26.89 -23.86
C VAL A 84 -21.95 27.77 -23.11
N LEU A 85 -23.22 27.39 -23.15
CA LEU A 85 -24.30 28.03 -22.39
C LEU A 85 -24.63 27.21 -21.15
N VAL A 86 -24.39 27.76 -19.96
CA VAL A 86 -24.80 27.16 -18.68
C VAL A 86 -26.05 27.87 -18.18
N ARG A 87 -27.18 27.14 -18.06
CA ARG A 87 -28.49 27.74 -17.74
C ARG A 87 -28.60 28.23 -16.29
N THR A 88 -28.21 27.40 -15.33
CA THR A 88 -28.42 27.67 -13.90
C THR A 88 -27.10 28.03 -13.24
N MET A 89 -26.73 29.32 -13.30
CA MET A 89 -25.52 29.84 -12.65
C MET A 89 -25.89 30.71 -11.44
N PRO A 90 -25.18 30.57 -10.30
CA PRO A 90 -25.36 31.47 -9.16
C PRO A 90 -25.09 32.92 -9.56
N CYS A 91 -25.93 33.85 -9.12
CA CYS A 91 -25.82 35.26 -9.48
C CYS A 91 -24.53 35.90 -8.92
N GLU A 92 -24.03 35.38 -7.80
CA GLU A 92 -22.79 35.81 -7.14
C GLU A 92 -21.57 35.62 -8.06
N PHE A 93 -21.59 34.60 -8.91
CA PHE A 93 -20.50 34.40 -9.87
C PHE A 93 -20.41 35.54 -10.89
N ILE A 94 -21.57 36.01 -11.36
CA ILE A 94 -21.66 37.11 -12.33
C ILE A 94 -21.31 38.43 -11.63
N ALA A 95 -21.87 38.66 -10.44
CA ALA A 95 -21.65 39.89 -9.67
C ALA A 95 -20.19 40.07 -9.23
N HIS A 96 -19.50 38.97 -8.88
CA HIS A 96 -18.11 38.98 -8.41
C HIS A 96 -17.12 38.44 -9.44
N PHE A 97 -17.49 38.49 -10.73
CA PHE A 97 -16.59 38.10 -11.81
C PHE A 97 -15.37 39.03 -11.84
N ASN A 98 -14.17 38.44 -11.85
CA ASN A 98 -12.92 39.19 -11.95
C ASN A 98 -12.06 38.46 -13.00
N PRO A 99 -11.72 39.11 -14.12
CA PRO A 99 -10.92 38.54 -15.21
C PRO A 99 -9.53 38.03 -14.80
N ALA A 100 -8.97 38.52 -13.68
CA ALA A 100 -7.67 38.07 -13.19
C ALA A 100 -7.68 36.61 -12.69
N TYR A 101 -8.86 36.04 -12.39
CA TYR A 101 -9.01 34.66 -11.95
C TYR A 101 -9.53 33.80 -13.11
N PRO A 102 -8.77 32.77 -13.55
CA PRO A 102 -9.19 31.93 -14.65
C PRO A 102 -10.38 31.05 -14.27
N VAL A 103 -11.30 30.87 -15.22
CA VAL A 103 -12.41 29.93 -15.13
C VAL A 103 -12.02 28.69 -15.93
N VAL A 104 -11.94 27.56 -15.23
CA VAL A 104 -11.63 26.27 -15.85
C VAL A 104 -12.89 25.42 -15.83
N LEU A 105 -13.28 24.92 -17.00
CA LEU A 105 -14.37 23.97 -17.16
C LEU A 105 -13.77 22.59 -17.42
N GLY A 106 -14.21 21.60 -16.64
CA GLY A 106 -13.78 20.21 -16.77
C GLY A 106 -14.99 19.31 -16.97
N GLY A 107 -14.90 18.38 -17.92
CA GLY A 107 -15.88 17.31 -18.08
C GLY A 107 -15.73 16.29 -16.95
N LEU A 108 -16.83 15.96 -16.30
CA LEU A 108 -16.88 14.95 -15.25
C LEU A 108 -17.21 13.59 -15.85
N LEU A 109 -16.57 12.54 -15.35
CA LEU A 109 -16.94 11.17 -15.70
C LEU A 109 -18.21 10.77 -14.93
N PRO A 110 -19.04 9.83 -15.44
CA PRO A 110 -20.24 9.36 -14.73
C PRO A 110 -19.93 8.81 -13.33
N SER A 111 -18.77 8.18 -13.16
CA SER A 111 -18.30 7.68 -11.86
C SER A 111 -17.96 8.80 -10.88
N GLU A 112 -17.61 9.98 -11.37
CA GLU A 112 -17.22 11.12 -10.55
C GLU A 112 -18.40 11.91 -10.00
N GLU A 113 -19.61 11.72 -10.51
CA GLU A 113 -20.82 12.39 -10.01
C GLU A 113 -21.31 11.81 -8.68
N ALA A 114 -21.02 10.54 -8.44
CA ALA A 114 -21.45 9.83 -7.25
C ALA A 114 -20.64 10.22 -6.00
N PHE A 115 -21.28 10.17 -4.83
CA PHE A 115 -20.65 10.39 -3.53
C PHE A 115 -20.48 9.08 -2.76
N GLY A 116 -19.34 8.89 -2.12
CA GLY A 116 -19.02 7.68 -1.38
C GLY A 116 -17.92 7.88 -0.34
N TYR A 117 -17.49 6.79 0.30
CA TYR A 117 -16.26 6.82 1.07
C TYR A 117 -15.08 6.51 0.16
N VAL A 118 -14.14 7.43 0.11
CA VAL A 118 -12.92 7.26 -0.65
C VAL A 118 -11.82 6.85 0.32
N GLN A 119 -11.19 5.71 0.05
CA GLN A 119 -10.00 5.27 0.77
C GLN A 119 -8.78 5.74 0.01
N VAL A 120 -7.93 6.50 0.69
CA VAL A 120 -6.74 7.10 0.10
C VAL A 120 -5.49 6.72 0.87
N ARG A 121 -4.37 6.66 0.18
CA ARG A 121 -3.04 6.57 0.79
C ARG A 121 -2.48 7.98 0.94
N ILE A 122 -2.41 8.46 2.16
CA ILE A 122 -1.99 9.83 2.47
C ILE A 122 -0.69 9.85 3.27
N LYS A 123 0.14 10.86 2.99
CA LYS A 123 1.35 11.17 3.75
C LYS A 123 1.40 12.66 4.03
N ARG A 124 1.79 13.02 5.25
CA ARG A 124 2.07 14.42 5.61
C ARG A 124 3.20 14.93 4.72
N HIS A 125 3.04 16.16 4.21
CA HIS A 125 4.09 16.78 3.41
C HIS A 125 5.34 17.01 4.25
N ARG A 126 6.53 16.77 3.67
CA ARG A 126 7.82 16.85 4.38
C ARG A 126 8.02 18.21 5.07
N TRP A 127 7.71 19.30 4.37
CA TRP A 127 7.89 20.67 4.84
C TRP A 127 6.73 21.22 5.69
N HIS A 128 5.66 20.45 5.90
CA HIS A 128 4.54 20.92 6.71
C HIS A 128 4.81 20.67 8.20
N PRO A 129 4.95 21.68 9.07
CA PRO A 129 5.51 21.49 10.41
C PRO A 129 4.61 20.69 11.37
N LYS A 130 3.28 20.66 11.16
CA LYS A 130 2.33 20.06 12.10
C LYS A 130 1.89 18.66 11.63
N ILE A 131 1.63 17.77 12.57
CA ILE A 131 0.98 16.48 12.29
C ILE A 131 -0.53 16.67 12.13
N LEU A 132 -1.14 15.87 11.25
CA LEU A 132 -2.57 15.95 10.99
C LEU A 132 -3.31 15.03 11.95
N LYS A 133 -4.41 15.52 12.51
CA LYS A 133 -5.23 14.79 13.47
C LYS A 133 -6.46 14.21 12.78
N SER A 134 -6.85 12.99 13.16
CA SER A 134 -8.10 12.40 12.66
C SER A 134 -9.31 13.17 13.14
N ASN A 135 -10.34 13.23 12.30
CA ASN A 135 -11.54 14.02 12.50
C ASN A 135 -11.35 15.54 12.52
N ASP A 136 -10.17 16.05 12.12
CA ASP A 136 -10.01 17.47 11.81
C ASP A 136 -10.29 17.70 10.32
N PRO A 137 -10.94 18.82 9.94
CA PRO A 137 -11.26 19.12 8.55
C PRO A 137 -9.98 19.36 7.74
N LEU A 138 -9.99 18.86 6.51
CA LEU A 138 -8.92 19.04 5.54
C LEU A 138 -9.53 19.32 4.16
N ILE A 139 -8.94 20.25 3.42
CA ILE A 139 -9.37 20.58 2.07
C ILE A 139 -8.58 19.69 1.12
N PHE A 140 -9.30 18.87 0.37
CA PHE A 140 -8.77 17.99 -0.66
C PHE A 140 -8.93 18.65 -2.02
N SER A 141 -7.89 18.57 -2.83
CA SER A 141 -7.93 18.87 -4.25
C SER A 141 -7.72 17.55 -4.99
N VAL A 142 -8.81 16.97 -5.48
CA VAL A 142 -8.83 15.69 -6.20
C VAL A 142 -9.52 15.90 -7.54
N GLY A 143 -8.82 15.59 -8.64
CA GLY A 143 -9.31 15.92 -9.98
C GLY A 143 -9.65 17.40 -10.11
N TRP A 144 -10.84 17.72 -10.63
CA TRP A 144 -11.35 19.08 -10.79
C TRP A 144 -11.89 19.70 -9.49
N ARG A 145 -12.16 18.89 -8.46
CA ARG A 145 -12.91 19.31 -7.29
C ARG A 145 -11.98 19.67 -6.14
N ARG A 146 -12.25 20.84 -5.56
CA ARG A 146 -11.69 21.29 -4.29
C ARG A 146 -12.82 21.25 -3.27
N PHE A 147 -12.67 20.46 -2.22
CA PHE A 147 -13.69 20.32 -1.19
C PHE A 147 -13.06 20.04 0.17
N GLN A 148 -13.72 20.50 1.21
CA GLN A 148 -13.37 20.21 2.58
C GLN A 148 -14.10 18.95 3.05
N SER A 149 -13.35 17.99 3.56
CA SER A 149 -13.87 16.77 4.18
C SER A 149 -13.16 16.49 5.49
N ILE A 150 -13.68 15.52 6.26
CA ILE A 150 -13.15 15.14 7.57
C ILE A 150 -12.54 13.73 7.46
N PRO A 151 -11.22 13.60 7.25
CA PRO A 151 -10.57 12.30 7.15
C PRO A 151 -10.41 11.59 8.49
N LEU A 152 -10.55 10.27 8.42
CA LEU A 152 -10.22 9.35 9.48
C LEU A 152 -8.99 8.54 9.07
N TYR A 153 -7.90 8.68 9.83
CA TYR A 153 -6.63 8.02 9.52
C TYR A 153 -6.63 6.59 10.08
N SER A 154 -6.09 5.65 9.33
CA SER A 154 -5.93 4.26 9.71
C SER A 154 -4.59 3.69 9.23
N LEU A 155 -4.14 2.64 9.90
CA LEU A 155 -3.07 1.78 9.42
C LEU A 155 -3.63 0.38 9.26
N ASP A 156 -3.30 -0.24 8.13
CA ASP A 156 -3.56 -1.64 7.93
C ASP A 156 -2.49 -2.46 8.66
N ASP A 157 -2.91 -3.20 9.70
CA ASP A 157 -2.05 -4.13 10.42
C ASP A 157 -2.02 -5.52 9.70
N GLY A 158 -2.50 -5.60 8.45
CA GLY A 158 -2.61 -6.81 7.60
C GLY A 158 -3.84 -7.68 7.87
N THR A 159 -4.45 -7.49 9.05
CA THR A 159 -5.69 -8.18 9.44
C THR A 159 -6.86 -7.23 9.59
N ARG A 160 -6.59 -5.95 9.89
CA ARG A 160 -7.60 -4.96 10.30
C ARG A 160 -7.09 -3.56 10.00
N ASN A 161 -8.02 -2.70 9.58
CA ASN A 161 -7.78 -1.26 9.48
C ASN A 161 -7.93 -0.60 10.85
N ARG A 162 -6.81 -0.42 11.56
CA ARG A 162 -6.79 0.21 12.87
C ARG A 162 -6.76 1.73 12.76
N MET A 163 -7.73 2.40 13.37
CA MET A 163 -7.77 3.86 13.47
C MET A 163 -6.55 4.42 14.20
N LEU A 164 -5.95 5.44 13.61
CA LEU A 164 -4.95 6.31 14.21
C LEU A 164 -5.59 7.59 14.76
N LYS A 165 -4.90 8.23 15.72
CA LYS A 165 -5.28 9.56 16.21
C LYS A 165 -4.65 10.67 15.38
N TYR A 166 -3.44 10.42 14.87
CA TYR A 166 -2.63 11.33 14.10
C TYR A 166 -1.96 10.60 12.95
N THR A 167 -1.62 11.33 11.88
CA THR A 167 -0.76 10.83 10.82
C THR A 167 0.65 10.58 11.36
N PRO A 168 1.29 9.45 11.03
CA PRO A 168 2.72 9.27 11.27
C PRO A 168 3.55 10.36 10.56
N GLU A 169 4.71 10.71 11.11
CA GLU A 169 5.48 11.86 10.60
C GLU A 169 6.10 11.62 9.22
N HIS A 170 6.60 10.42 8.95
CA HIS A 170 7.36 10.10 7.73
C HIS A 170 6.85 8.86 6.98
N MET A 171 5.71 8.32 7.40
CA MET A 171 5.12 7.10 6.84
C MET A 171 3.80 7.43 6.11
N HIS A 172 3.47 6.63 5.10
CA HIS A 172 2.14 6.66 4.49
C HIS A 172 1.14 5.96 5.41
N CYS A 173 -0.03 6.56 5.59
CA CYS A 173 -1.17 5.95 6.26
C CYS A 173 -2.37 5.90 5.32
N LEU A 174 -3.34 5.07 5.66
CA LEU A 174 -4.63 5.09 5.00
C LEU A 174 -5.46 6.23 5.59
N ALA A 175 -6.28 6.86 4.77
CA ALA A 175 -7.31 7.76 5.22
C ALA A 175 -8.61 7.42 4.53
N THR A 176 -9.71 7.52 5.27
CA THR A 176 -11.04 7.38 4.71
C THR A 176 -11.83 8.64 5.01
N PHE A 177 -12.42 9.21 3.97
CA PHE A 177 -13.28 10.38 4.09
C PHE A 177 -14.49 10.24 3.15
N TYR A 178 -15.53 11.02 3.41
CA TYR A 178 -16.70 11.07 2.54
C TYR A 178 -16.55 12.20 1.53
N GLY A 179 -16.77 11.91 0.25
CA GLY A 179 -16.58 12.87 -0.84
C GLY A 179 -17.02 12.34 -2.20
N PRO A 180 -16.83 13.13 -3.26
CA PRO A 180 -17.04 12.68 -4.62
C PRO A 180 -16.09 11.51 -4.91
N ILE A 181 -16.62 10.50 -5.59
CA ILE A 181 -15.86 9.35 -6.06
C ILE A 181 -14.91 9.81 -7.15
N THR A 182 -13.69 9.29 -7.16
CA THR A 182 -12.67 9.61 -8.17
C THR A 182 -11.93 8.33 -8.51
N ALA A 183 -11.48 8.20 -9.75
CA ALA A 183 -10.79 7.00 -10.21
C ALA A 183 -9.63 6.60 -9.25
N PRO A 184 -9.43 5.29 -9.02
CA PRO A 184 -8.26 4.81 -8.29
C PRO A 184 -6.97 5.26 -8.96
N SER A 185 -5.89 5.33 -8.18
CA SER A 185 -4.57 5.80 -8.63
C SER A 185 -4.48 7.28 -9.02
N THR A 186 -5.55 8.08 -8.84
CA THR A 186 -5.48 9.54 -9.00
C THR A 186 -4.72 10.18 -7.85
N GLY A 187 -3.72 11.00 -8.17
CA GLY A 187 -2.99 11.80 -7.19
C GLY A 187 -3.81 12.97 -6.66
N PHE A 188 -3.60 13.33 -5.39
CA PHE A 188 -4.24 14.50 -4.79
C PHE A 188 -3.30 15.25 -3.86
N CYS A 189 -3.63 16.53 -3.65
CA CYS A 189 -3.01 17.36 -2.63
C CYS A 189 -4.05 17.82 -1.62
N ALA A 190 -3.59 18.10 -0.40
CA ALA A 190 -4.46 18.50 0.68
C ALA A 190 -3.88 19.67 1.47
N VAL A 191 -4.74 20.64 1.80
CA VAL A 191 -4.39 21.89 2.49
C VAL A 191 -5.30 22.08 3.70
N GLN A 192 -4.76 22.64 4.79
CA GLN A 192 -5.54 22.89 6.00
C GLN A 192 -6.33 24.21 5.93
N SER A 193 -5.77 25.24 5.28
CA SER A 193 -6.38 26.57 5.19
C SER A 193 -5.98 27.25 3.89
N MET A 194 -6.92 27.98 3.29
CA MET A 194 -6.72 28.75 2.05
C MET A 194 -6.26 30.19 2.30
N GLN A 195 -6.26 30.65 3.55
CA GLN A 195 -5.94 32.05 3.87
C GLN A 195 -4.46 32.35 3.63
N GLN A 196 -4.20 33.48 2.96
CA GLN A 196 -2.84 33.92 2.58
C GLN A 196 -1.99 34.40 3.77
N SER A 197 -2.63 34.76 4.88
CA SER A 197 -2.00 35.36 6.07
C SER A 197 -0.91 34.50 6.74
N LYS A 198 -0.90 33.17 6.52
CA LYS A 198 0.09 32.28 7.16
C LYS A 198 1.38 32.18 6.34
N ALA A 199 2.51 32.54 6.96
CA ALA A 199 3.86 32.42 6.40
C ALA A 199 4.38 30.97 6.25
N SER A 200 3.69 29.99 6.84
CA SER A 200 4.10 28.58 6.81
C SER A 200 3.71 27.86 5.51
N PHE A 201 4.45 26.80 5.17
CA PHE A 201 4.13 25.91 4.05
C PHE A 201 2.69 25.34 4.13
N ARG A 202 1.89 25.64 3.10
CA ARG A 202 0.41 25.45 3.11
C ARG A 202 -0.02 24.02 2.78
N ILE A 203 0.66 23.36 1.84
CA ILE A 203 0.35 21.98 1.46
C ILE A 203 0.66 21.09 2.67
N SER A 204 -0.39 20.47 3.20
CA SER A 204 -0.36 19.75 4.46
C SER A 204 -0.09 18.27 4.24
N ALA A 205 -0.67 17.70 3.19
CA ALA A 205 -0.49 16.31 2.82
C ALA A 205 -0.59 16.09 1.30
N THR A 206 0.01 15.00 0.86
CA THR A 206 -0.09 14.49 -0.50
C THR A 206 -0.48 13.01 -0.44
N GLY A 207 -1.09 12.52 -1.50
CA GLY A 207 -1.51 11.13 -1.54
C GLY A 207 -2.06 10.69 -2.87
N VAL A 208 -2.50 9.45 -2.90
CA VAL A 208 -3.11 8.80 -4.06
C VAL A 208 -4.39 8.09 -3.60
N VAL A 209 -5.42 8.12 -4.44
CA VAL A 209 -6.66 7.37 -4.21
C VAL A 209 -6.40 5.88 -4.41
N LEU A 210 -6.83 5.04 -3.46
CA LEU A 210 -6.65 3.60 -3.56
C LEU A 210 -7.93 2.90 -3.99
N ASP A 211 -9.01 3.13 -3.24
CA ASP A 211 -10.24 2.37 -3.39
C ASP A 211 -11.47 3.22 -3.10
N ILE A 212 -12.59 2.81 -3.69
CA ILE A 212 -13.87 3.50 -3.65
C ILE A 212 -14.88 2.53 -3.03
N ASN A 213 -15.38 2.84 -1.84
CA ASN A 213 -16.34 1.99 -1.16
C ASN A 213 -17.52 2.76 -0.59
N GLN A 214 -18.69 2.13 -0.54
CA GLN A 214 -19.85 2.70 0.17
C GLN A 214 -19.80 2.44 1.69
N SER A 215 -19.01 1.46 2.12
CA SER A 215 -18.80 1.14 3.53
C SER A 215 -17.34 0.80 3.81
N THR A 216 -16.81 1.29 4.94
CA THR A 216 -15.46 0.95 5.38
C THR A 216 -15.47 0.44 6.80
N GLU A 217 -14.85 -0.71 7.03
CA GLU A 217 -14.68 -1.28 8.36
C GLU A 217 -13.39 -0.75 9.00
N ILE A 218 -13.51 0.31 9.79
CA ILE A 218 -12.39 0.86 10.53
C ILE A 218 -12.60 0.58 12.01
N VAL A 219 -11.59 0.01 12.66
CA VAL A 219 -11.67 -0.37 14.07
C VAL A 219 -10.77 0.48 14.93
N LYS A 220 -11.28 0.90 16.08
CA LYS A 220 -10.51 1.56 17.13
C LYS A 220 -10.29 0.58 18.26
N LYS A 221 -9.04 0.46 18.68
CA LYS A 221 -8.67 -0.36 19.83
C LYS A 221 -9.24 0.24 21.11
N LEU A 222 -9.99 -0.55 21.85
CA LEU A 222 -10.48 -0.25 23.20
C LEU A 222 -9.83 -1.23 24.17
N LYS A 223 -9.40 -0.75 25.34
CA LYS A 223 -8.93 -1.61 26.42
C LYS A 223 -9.87 -1.46 27.60
N LEU A 224 -10.50 -2.55 28.01
CA LEU A 224 -11.21 -2.59 29.29
C LEU A 224 -10.19 -2.93 30.36
N THR A 225 -10.13 -2.16 31.44
CA THR A 225 -9.13 -2.31 32.50
C THR A 225 -9.81 -2.70 33.80
N GLY A 226 -9.25 -3.63 34.54
CA GLY A 226 -9.68 -4.02 35.88
C GLY A 226 -8.49 -4.21 36.82
N THR A 227 -8.79 -4.27 38.11
CA THR A 227 -7.79 -4.49 39.16
C THR A 227 -8.11 -5.77 39.92
N PRO A 228 -7.11 -6.58 40.29
CA PRO A 228 -7.34 -7.72 41.15
C PRO A 228 -7.70 -7.23 42.56
N TYR A 229 -8.67 -7.88 43.20
CA TYR A 229 -8.98 -7.62 44.62
C TYR A 229 -8.69 -8.83 45.52
N LYS A 230 -8.61 -10.03 44.96
CA LYS A 230 -8.23 -11.25 45.70
C LYS A 230 -7.51 -12.20 44.77
N ILE A 231 -6.34 -12.68 45.19
CA ILE A 231 -5.42 -13.45 44.36
C ILE A 231 -5.13 -14.79 45.05
N TYR A 232 -5.22 -15.87 44.29
CA TYR A 232 -4.81 -17.23 44.66
C TYR A 232 -3.55 -17.60 43.86
N LYS A 233 -3.23 -18.89 43.72
CA LYS A 233 -2.05 -19.33 42.96
C LYS A 233 -2.17 -18.93 41.48
N ASN A 234 -3.12 -19.51 40.76
CA ASN A 234 -3.34 -19.23 39.32
C ASN A 234 -4.71 -18.62 39.04
N SER A 235 -5.49 -18.32 40.08
CA SER A 235 -6.80 -17.69 39.94
C SER A 235 -6.79 -16.34 40.63
N ALA A 236 -7.45 -15.35 40.04
CA ALA A 236 -7.67 -14.07 40.69
C ALA A 236 -9.10 -13.59 40.43
N PHE A 237 -9.61 -12.82 41.39
CA PHE A 237 -10.89 -12.14 41.28
C PHE A 237 -10.64 -10.66 40.95
N ILE A 238 -11.26 -10.19 39.89
CA ILE A 238 -11.02 -8.88 39.28
C ILE A 238 -12.25 -8.01 39.48
N LYS A 239 -12.04 -6.74 39.81
CA LYS A 239 -13.06 -5.69 39.95
C LYS A 239 -12.81 -4.52 39.00
N GLY A 240 -13.86 -3.75 38.72
CA GLY A 240 -13.78 -2.47 38.02
C GLY A 240 -13.55 -2.55 36.50
N MET A 241 -13.65 -3.74 35.89
CA MET A 241 -13.60 -3.90 34.44
C MET A 241 -14.99 -3.86 33.79
N PHE A 242 -15.99 -4.39 34.48
CA PHE A 242 -17.40 -4.46 34.08
C PHE A 242 -18.26 -3.92 35.22
N ASN A 243 -19.48 -3.52 34.90
CA ASN A 243 -20.45 -3.00 35.88
C ASN A 243 -21.48 -4.05 36.29
N SER A 244 -21.85 -4.95 35.37
CA SER A 244 -22.92 -5.94 35.59
C SER A 244 -22.43 -7.39 35.37
N PRO A 245 -23.06 -8.40 36.03
CA PRO A 245 -22.75 -9.79 35.75
C PRO A 245 -23.10 -10.21 34.31
N LEU A 246 -24.10 -9.57 33.69
CA LEU A 246 -24.49 -9.81 32.29
C LEU A 246 -23.36 -9.44 31.31
N GLU A 247 -22.67 -8.32 31.56
CA GLU A 247 -21.48 -7.95 30.79
C GLU A 247 -20.38 -9.01 30.93
N VAL A 248 -20.14 -9.51 32.15
CA VAL A 248 -19.14 -10.55 32.38
C VAL A 248 -19.48 -11.82 31.60
N THR A 249 -20.74 -12.29 31.65
CA THR A 249 -21.17 -13.48 30.92
C THR A 249 -20.99 -13.31 29.41
N LYS A 250 -21.23 -12.11 28.86
CA LYS A 250 -20.96 -11.80 27.45
C LYS A 250 -19.47 -11.93 27.07
N PHE A 251 -18.57 -11.66 28.01
CA PHE A 251 -17.12 -11.77 27.83
C PHE A 251 -16.53 -13.03 28.49
N GLU A 252 -17.35 -14.02 28.82
CA GLU A 252 -16.90 -15.29 29.37
C GLU A 252 -16.02 -16.02 28.35
N GLY A 253 -14.91 -16.61 28.81
CA GLY A 253 -13.94 -17.26 27.94
C GLY A 253 -12.99 -16.31 27.20
N ALA A 254 -13.15 -14.99 27.33
CA ALA A 254 -12.29 -14.03 26.64
C ALA A 254 -10.86 -14.02 27.21
N GLN A 255 -9.89 -13.79 26.32
CA GLN A 255 -8.47 -13.72 26.66
C GLN A 255 -8.09 -12.35 27.24
N ILE A 256 -7.54 -12.36 28.45
CA ILE A 256 -7.07 -11.17 29.17
C ILE A 256 -5.55 -11.22 29.36
N ARG A 257 -4.93 -10.07 29.61
CA ARG A 257 -3.50 -9.99 29.95
C ARG A 257 -3.27 -8.98 31.07
N THR A 258 -2.28 -9.22 31.92
CA THR A 258 -1.79 -8.23 32.86
C THR A 258 -0.77 -7.30 32.20
N VAL A 259 -0.52 -6.12 32.78
CA VAL A 259 0.60 -5.24 32.34
C VAL A 259 1.95 -5.94 32.45
N SER A 260 2.10 -6.84 33.41
CA SER A 260 3.28 -7.71 33.59
C SER A 260 3.43 -8.81 32.52
N GLY A 261 2.46 -8.95 31.61
CA GLY A 261 2.53 -9.86 30.46
C GLY A 261 1.93 -11.24 30.68
N ILE A 262 1.42 -11.53 31.89
CA ILE A 262 0.79 -12.81 32.22
C ILE A 262 -0.54 -12.93 31.46
N ARG A 263 -0.72 -14.04 30.73
CA ARG A 263 -1.97 -14.32 30.01
C ARG A 263 -2.97 -14.98 30.93
N GLY A 264 -4.25 -14.73 30.68
CA GLY A 264 -5.34 -15.35 31.42
C GLY A 264 -6.64 -15.39 30.63
N GLN A 265 -7.66 -15.96 31.27
CA GLN A 265 -8.99 -16.13 30.71
C GLN A 265 -10.05 -15.79 31.74
N ILE A 266 -11.12 -15.10 31.30
CA ILE A 266 -12.31 -14.86 32.10
C ILE A 266 -13.07 -16.19 32.25
N LYS A 267 -13.39 -16.58 33.49
CA LYS A 267 -14.08 -17.85 33.79
C LYS A 267 -15.55 -17.69 34.15
N LYS A 268 -15.89 -16.97 35.21
CA LYS A 268 -17.30 -16.87 35.64
C LYS A 268 -17.57 -15.56 36.38
N ALA A 269 -18.75 -15.01 36.21
CA ALA A 269 -19.26 -13.90 37.01
C ALA A 269 -19.45 -14.29 38.48
N ILE A 270 -19.30 -13.31 39.37
CA ILE A 270 -19.57 -13.47 40.81
C ILE A 270 -20.93 -12.83 41.09
N ASN A 271 -21.87 -13.59 41.67
CA ASN A 271 -23.22 -13.08 41.94
C ASN A 271 -23.25 -12.06 43.08
N ASN A 272 -22.39 -12.22 44.09
CA ASN A 272 -22.38 -11.37 45.29
C ASN A 272 -21.82 -9.95 45.03
N LYS A 273 -21.05 -9.74 43.95
CA LYS A 273 -20.48 -8.43 43.62
C LYS A 273 -20.68 -8.12 42.13
N PRO A 274 -21.52 -7.12 41.79
CA PRO A 274 -21.82 -6.84 40.39
C PRO A 274 -20.54 -6.45 39.62
N GLY A 275 -20.40 -6.96 38.40
CA GLY A 275 -19.26 -6.69 37.53
C GLY A 275 -17.93 -7.36 37.94
N CYS A 276 -17.88 -8.06 39.08
CA CYS A 276 -16.72 -8.82 39.49
C CYS A 276 -16.74 -10.23 38.89
N PHE A 277 -15.56 -10.74 38.55
CA PHE A 277 -15.44 -12.05 37.92
C PHE A 277 -14.19 -12.81 38.37
N ARG A 278 -14.25 -14.13 38.25
CA ARG A 278 -13.11 -15.03 38.42
C ARG A 278 -12.37 -15.15 37.10
N ALA A 279 -11.05 -14.98 37.14
CA ALA A 279 -10.17 -15.26 36.03
C ALA A 279 -9.07 -16.23 36.43
N THR A 280 -8.61 -17.02 35.45
CA THR A 280 -7.45 -17.91 35.59
C THR A 280 -6.29 -17.38 34.77
N PHE A 281 -5.10 -17.38 35.34
CA PHE A 281 -3.86 -16.88 34.75
C PHE A 281 -2.82 -18.01 34.66
N GLU A 282 -1.84 -17.83 33.77
CA GLU A 282 -0.71 -18.75 33.62
C GLU A 282 0.18 -18.77 34.88
N ASP A 283 0.37 -17.60 35.50
CA ASP A 283 1.15 -17.41 36.72
C ASP A 283 0.40 -16.46 37.68
N LYS A 284 0.88 -16.38 38.93
CA LYS A 284 0.28 -15.58 40.00
C LYS A 284 0.41 -14.07 39.69
N PRO A 285 -0.69 -13.34 39.46
CA PRO A 285 -0.63 -11.89 39.29
C PRO A 285 -0.29 -11.19 40.61
N LEU A 286 0.19 -9.94 40.53
CA LEU A 286 0.39 -9.09 41.70
C LEU A 286 -0.83 -8.22 41.99
N MET A 287 -0.99 -7.80 43.25
CA MET A 287 -2.08 -6.89 43.64
C MET A 287 -1.97 -5.51 42.98
N SER A 288 -0.75 -5.09 42.64
CA SER A 288 -0.44 -3.85 41.91
C SER A 288 -0.67 -3.95 40.41
N ASP A 289 -0.96 -5.13 39.86
CA ASP A 289 -1.11 -5.31 38.42
C ASP A 289 -2.46 -4.77 37.94
N ILE A 290 -2.43 -4.18 36.74
CA ILE A 290 -3.64 -3.83 36.00
C ILE A 290 -3.89 -4.95 34.99
N VAL A 291 -5.09 -5.52 35.04
CA VAL A 291 -5.55 -6.51 34.06
C VAL A 291 -6.29 -5.77 32.96
N PHE A 292 -6.03 -6.10 31.69
CA PHE A 292 -6.78 -5.52 30.58
C PHE A 292 -7.26 -6.58 29.58
N LEU A 293 -8.44 -6.31 29.03
CA LEU A 293 -9.01 -6.99 27.87
C LEU A 293 -8.80 -6.11 26.63
N ARG A 294 -8.27 -6.67 25.54
CA ARG A 294 -8.10 -5.95 24.27
C ARG A 294 -9.32 -6.18 23.39
N THR A 295 -10.12 -5.14 23.17
CA THR A 295 -11.28 -5.17 22.28
C THR A 295 -11.15 -4.15 21.17
N TRP A 296 -12.04 -4.28 20.18
CA TRP A 296 -12.06 -3.45 18.99
C TRP A 296 -13.47 -2.95 18.79
N TYR A 297 -13.59 -1.65 18.54
CA TYR A 297 -14.86 -0.99 18.32
C TYR A 297 -14.90 -0.40 16.91
N GLY A 298 -15.95 -0.72 16.14
CA GLY A 298 -16.15 -0.17 14.80
C GLY A 298 -16.41 1.34 14.86
N VAL A 299 -15.61 2.11 14.12
CA VAL A 299 -15.75 3.57 14.01
C VAL A 299 -16.10 3.91 12.56
N ARG A 300 -17.18 4.67 12.37
CA ARG A 300 -17.60 5.14 11.07
C ARG A 300 -17.06 6.56 10.80
N PRO A 301 -16.51 6.84 9.60
CA PRO A 301 -16.17 8.20 9.20
C PRO A 301 -17.42 9.10 9.14
N LYS A 302 -17.23 10.40 9.32
CA LYS A 302 -18.33 11.37 9.25
C LYS A 302 -18.66 11.67 7.79
N LYS A 303 -19.96 11.67 7.44
CA LYS A 303 -20.45 12.10 6.12
C LYS A 303 -20.45 13.63 6.05
N TYR A 304 -19.31 14.22 5.75
CA TYR A 304 -19.17 15.67 5.58
C TYR A 304 -18.37 15.95 4.31
N CYS A 305 -18.94 16.75 3.41
CA CYS A 305 -18.29 17.23 2.20
C CYS A 305 -18.80 18.63 1.92
N ASN A 306 -17.89 19.61 1.85
CA ASN A 306 -18.22 21.00 1.56
C ASN A 306 -17.35 21.51 0.40
N PRO A 307 -17.90 21.79 -0.79
CA PRO A 307 -17.13 22.27 -1.92
C PRO A 307 -16.55 23.68 -1.66
N VAL A 308 -15.35 23.93 -2.17
CA VAL A 308 -14.68 25.24 -2.08
C VAL A 308 -15.16 26.13 -3.22
N THR A 309 -16.14 26.98 -2.93
CA THR A 309 -16.75 27.92 -3.87
C THR A 309 -16.06 29.29 -3.87
N SER A 310 -14.73 29.30 -4.01
CA SER A 310 -13.92 30.54 -3.90
C SER A 310 -14.30 31.62 -4.91
N LEU A 311 -14.78 31.24 -6.10
CA LEU A 311 -15.14 32.18 -7.17
C LEU A 311 -16.50 32.85 -6.96
N LEU A 312 -17.33 32.35 -6.03
CA LEU A 312 -18.62 32.94 -5.68
C LEU A 312 -18.48 34.04 -4.61
N LEU A 313 -17.32 34.14 -3.96
CA LEU A 313 -17.06 35.14 -2.92
C LEU A 313 -16.65 36.46 -3.57
N ALA A 314 -17.10 37.57 -2.98
CA ALA A 314 -16.56 38.90 -3.29
C ALA A 314 -15.04 38.94 -3.05
N ASP A 315 -14.63 38.54 -1.85
CA ASP A 315 -13.23 38.35 -1.47
C ASP A 315 -12.80 36.92 -1.85
N LYS A 316 -12.45 36.71 -3.12
CA LYS A 316 -12.07 35.41 -3.72
C LYS A 316 -11.01 34.59 -2.94
N GLN A 317 -10.28 35.24 -2.04
CA GLN A 317 -9.18 34.65 -1.26
C GLN A 317 -9.59 34.16 0.13
N SER A 318 -10.64 34.73 0.74
CA SER A 318 -10.98 34.52 2.15
C SER A 318 -12.06 33.46 2.36
N TRP A 319 -12.01 32.36 1.60
CA TRP A 319 -12.95 31.25 1.80
C TRP A 319 -12.78 30.65 3.21
N GLN A 320 -13.89 30.57 3.94
CA GLN A 320 -13.95 30.01 5.29
C GLN A 320 -14.75 28.71 5.29
N GLY A 321 -14.11 27.64 5.74
CA GLY A 321 -14.76 26.37 6.01
C GLY A 321 -14.81 26.05 7.50
N VAL A 322 -15.03 24.78 7.82
CA VAL A 322 -14.94 24.28 9.19
C VAL A 322 -13.52 24.49 9.72
N ARG A 323 -13.43 25.08 10.90
CA ARG A 323 -12.16 25.37 11.58
C ARG A 323 -11.60 24.09 12.22
N PRO A 324 -10.27 23.91 12.27
CA PRO A 324 -9.65 22.78 12.96
C PRO A 324 -9.88 22.87 14.47
N THR A 325 -9.88 21.71 15.15
CA THR A 325 -10.16 21.64 16.60
C THR A 325 -9.31 22.62 17.42
N ALA A 326 -8.03 22.78 17.06
CA ALA A 326 -7.11 23.66 17.78
C ALA A 326 -7.52 25.14 17.69
N GLN A 327 -7.99 25.60 16.52
CA GLN A 327 -8.44 26.97 16.33
C GLN A 327 -9.74 27.23 17.10
N VAL A 328 -10.70 26.30 17.01
CA VAL A 328 -11.98 26.39 17.76
C VAL A 328 -11.72 26.51 19.26
N ARG A 329 -10.77 25.74 19.80
CA ARG A 329 -10.40 25.80 21.21
C ARG A 329 -9.75 27.12 21.60
N TYR A 330 -8.84 27.62 20.76
CA TYR A 330 -8.15 28.88 20.99
C TYR A 330 -9.17 30.04 21.05
N GLU A 331 -10.07 30.11 20.08
CA GLU A 331 -11.12 31.15 20.01
C GLU A 331 -12.13 31.03 21.17
N ALA A 332 -12.42 29.80 21.63
CA ALA A 332 -13.28 29.56 22.78
C ALA A 332 -12.56 29.71 24.14
N GLY A 333 -11.25 30.02 24.17
CA GLY A 333 -10.47 30.07 25.41
C GLY A 333 -10.36 28.73 26.15
N GLN A 334 -10.58 27.61 25.48
CA GLN A 334 -10.59 26.27 26.08
C GLN A 334 -9.21 25.61 26.02
N ALA A 335 -8.73 25.15 27.18
CA ALA A 335 -7.49 24.38 27.26
C ALA A 335 -7.61 23.00 26.57
N VAL A 336 -6.49 22.45 26.13
CA VAL A 336 -6.43 21.09 25.57
C VAL A 336 -6.68 20.08 26.69
N PRO A 337 -7.66 19.16 26.55
CA PRO A 337 -7.94 18.17 27.59
C PRO A 337 -6.76 17.23 27.74
N HIS A 338 -6.22 17.17 28.96
CA HIS A 338 -5.06 16.37 29.30
C HIS A 338 -5.33 15.56 30.56
N LYS A 339 -5.11 14.24 30.50
CA LYS A 339 -5.26 13.34 31.64
C LYS A 339 -3.91 13.21 32.35
N ALA A 340 -3.84 13.60 33.62
CA ALA A 340 -2.61 13.57 34.40
C ALA A 340 -1.94 12.18 34.44
N ASP A 341 -2.74 11.11 34.53
CA ASP A 341 -2.25 9.72 34.57
C ASP A 341 -1.69 9.21 33.23
N SER A 342 -1.93 9.93 32.13
CA SER A 342 -1.44 9.54 30.80
C SER A 342 -0.07 10.13 30.45
N SER A 343 0.43 11.08 31.24
CA SER A 343 1.77 11.63 31.06
C SER A 343 2.81 10.62 31.47
N TYR A 344 3.82 10.41 30.63
CA TYR A 344 4.98 9.62 31.00
C TYR A 344 5.76 10.34 32.09
N LYS A 345 6.04 9.64 33.19
CA LYS A 345 6.89 10.11 34.28
C LYS A 345 8.14 9.23 34.34
N PRO A 346 9.33 9.79 34.65
CA PRO A 346 10.49 8.95 34.95
C PRO A 346 10.14 8.07 36.15
N LYS A 347 10.38 6.76 36.03
CA LYS A 347 10.10 5.79 37.09
C LYS A 347 11.41 5.40 37.76
N GLU A 348 11.65 5.95 38.94
CA GLU A 348 12.67 5.46 39.85
C GLU A 348 12.21 4.10 40.41
N ARG A 349 13.10 3.10 40.37
CA ARG A 349 12.82 1.78 40.93
C ARG A 349 13.57 1.67 42.25
N ASP A 350 12.86 1.38 43.33
CA ASP A 350 13.44 1.26 44.67
C ASP A 350 14.58 0.24 44.70
N ILE A 351 15.79 0.74 44.98
CA ILE A 351 17.03 -0.04 45.00
C ILE A 351 17.02 -1.01 46.20
N VAL A 352 16.30 -0.69 47.28
CA VAL A 352 16.20 -1.53 48.49
C VAL A 352 15.41 -2.82 48.25
N SER A 353 14.34 -2.76 47.44
CA SER A 353 13.63 -3.94 46.95
C SER A 353 14.50 -4.78 46.01
N MET A 354 15.36 -4.13 45.19
CA MET A 354 16.38 -4.84 44.42
C MET A 354 17.46 -5.48 45.33
N LEU A 355 17.80 -4.89 46.48
CA LEU A 355 18.84 -5.39 47.39
C LEU A 355 18.43 -6.69 48.13
N GLN A 356 17.16 -6.85 48.49
CA GLN A 356 16.65 -8.14 49.00
C GLN A 356 16.62 -9.21 47.90
N GLN A 357 16.35 -8.83 46.64
CA GLN A 357 16.60 -9.70 45.48
C GLN A 357 18.11 -9.93 45.24
N ILE A 358 19.01 -9.08 45.75
CA ILE A 358 20.46 -9.21 45.51
C ILE A 358 21.08 -10.39 46.28
N GLN A 359 20.54 -10.76 47.45
CA GLN A 359 21.03 -11.93 48.20
C GLN A 359 20.67 -13.25 47.50
N THR A 360 19.51 -13.34 46.84
CA THR A 360 19.20 -14.43 45.90
C THR A 360 19.98 -14.27 44.57
N LEU A 361 20.28 -13.04 44.13
CA LEU A 361 21.13 -12.76 42.96
C LEU A 361 22.61 -13.09 43.15
N ARG A 362 23.17 -13.30 44.35
CA ARG A 362 24.57 -13.76 44.46
C ARG A 362 24.75 -15.15 43.85
N LYS A 363 23.82 -16.08 44.14
CA LYS A 363 23.72 -17.38 43.44
C LYS A 363 23.32 -17.21 41.97
N GLU A 364 22.52 -16.19 41.66
CA GLU A 364 22.11 -15.90 40.28
C GLU A 364 23.18 -15.17 39.44
N LYS A 365 24.17 -14.49 40.04
CA LYS A 365 25.27 -13.78 39.36
C LYS A 365 26.25 -14.79 38.78
N ASP A 366 26.54 -15.85 39.51
CA ASP A 366 27.32 -16.98 39.00
C ASP A 366 26.54 -17.74 37.92
N ARG A 367 25.22 -17.90 38.09
CA ARG A 367 24.34 -18.43 37.04
C ARG A 367 24.31 -17.52 35.80
N LYS A 368 24.19 -16.21 35.94
CA LYS A 368 24.17 -15.21 34.85
C LYS A 368 25.54 -15.11 34.17
N ARG A 369 26.65 -15.27 34.90
CA ARG A 369 28.00 -15.39 34.30
C ARG A 369 28.12 -16.68 33.49
N LYS A 370 27.58 -17.80 33.97
CA LYS A 370 27.51 -19.06 33.21
C LYS A 370 26.63 -18.90 31.96
N VAL A 371 25.40 -18.39 32.11
CA VAL A 371 24.46 -18.12 31.01
C VAL A 371 25.05 -17.11 30.03
N GLN A 372 25.71 -16.05 30.47
CA GLN A 372 26.34 -15.06 29.58
C GLN A 372 27.52 -15.67 28.81
N LYS A 373 28.31 -16.53 29.46
CA LYS A 373 29.39 -17.30 28.83
C LYS A 373 28.82 -18.31 27.83
N GLU A 374 27.69 -18.94 28.14
CA GLU A 374 26.93 -19.84 27.25
C GLU A 374 26.34 -19.06 26.08
N THR A 375 25.62 -17.96 26.28
CA THR A 375 25.10 -17.13 25.19
C THR A 375 26.20 -16.56 24.31
N ARG A 376 27.37 -16.22 24.88
CA ARG A 376 28.52 -15.77 24.10
C ARG A 376 29.13 -16.92 23.31
N ARG A 377 29.18 -18.13 23.89
CA ARG A 377 29.58 -19.35 23.17
C ARG A 377 28.59 -19.70 22.07
N GLU A 378 27.30 -19.61 22.30
CA GLU A 378 26.23 -19.82 21.32
C GLU A 378 26.30 -18.78 20.20
N GLN A 379 26.54 -17.51 20.50
CA GLN A 379 26.74 -16.46 19.50
C GLN A 379 27.99 -16.74 18.64
N VAL A 380 29.08 -17.16 19.27
CA VAL A 380 30.30 -17.55 18.56
C VAL A 380 30.05 -18.80 17.70
N GLN A 381 29.37 -19.82 18.21
CA GLN A 381 28.98 -21.02 17.46
C GLN A 381 28.04 -20.69 16.30
N GLN A 382 27.05 -19.82 16.50
CA GLN A 382 26.16 -19.35 15.43
C GLN A 382 26.93 -18.54 14.38
N SER A 383 27.92 -17.74 14.79
CA SER A 383 28.78 -17.00 13.85
C SER A 383 29.68 -17.94 13.04
N GLN A 384 30.26 -18.95 13.70
CA GLN A 384 31.09 -19.98 13.06
C GLN A 384 30.25 -20.84 12.11
N ALA A 385 29.07 -21.30 12.54
CA ALA A 385 28.14 -22.04 11.69
C ALA A 385 27.68 -21.21 10.47
N LYS A 386 27.47 -19.90 10.62
CA LYS A 386 27.17 -19.00 9.47
C LYS A 386 28.34 -18.91 8.50
N VAL A 387 29.58 -18.80 9.01
CA VAL A 387 30.78 -18.75 8.19
C VAL A 387 31.01 -20.08 7.48
N GLU A 388 30.84 -21.20 8.18
CA GLU A 388 30.97 -22.54 7.64
C GLU A 388 29.89 -22.83 6.59
N ALA A 389 28.63 -22.46 6.85
CA ALA A 389 27.54 -22.56 5.87
C ALA A 389 27.85 -21.77 4.59
N LYS A 390 28.35 -20.53 4.71
CA LYS A 390 28.81 -19.73 3.55
C LYS A 390 29.98 -20.40 2.82
N ARG A 391 30.93 -20.99 3.54
CA ARG A 391 32.08 -21.69 2.95
C ARG A 391 31.64 -22.95 2.20
N LEU A 392 30.69 -23.69 2.75
CA LEU A 392 30.14 -24.91 2.18
C LEU A 392 29.26 -24.59 0.96
N GLU A 393 28.49 -23.50 0.99
CA GLU A 393 27.76 -22.97 -0.17
C GLU A 393 28.72 -22.55 -1.30
N ARG A 394 29.80 -21.83 -0.95
CA ARG A 394 30.84 -21.46 -1.90
C ARG A 394 31.53 -22.67 -2.52
N ALA A 395 31.90 -23.67 -1.71
CA ALA A 395 32.51 -24.91 -2.19
C ALA A 395 31.55 -25.70 -3.11
N LYS A 396 30.24 -25.74 -2.79
CA LYS A 396 29.22 -26.33 -3.67
C LYS A 396 29.12 -25.59 -5.01
N ARG A 397 29.18 -24.25 -4.99
CA ARG A 397 29.16 -23.41 -6.21
C ARG A 397 30.41 -23.63 -7.06
N GLU A 398 31.59 -23.66 -6.45
CA GLU A 398 32.87 -23.91 -7.12
C GLU A 398 32.92 -25.32 -7.70
N ARG A 399 32.48 -26.34 -6.95
CA ARG A 399 32.35 -27.72 -7.44
C ARG A 399 31.38 -27.81 -8.62
N LYS A 400 30.21 -27.17 -8.54
CA LYS A 400 29.24 -27.14 -9.65
C LYS A 400 29.78 -26.40 -10.87
N ALA A 401 30.57 -25.34 -10.68
CA ALA A 401 31.23 -24.63 -11.77
C ALA A 401 32.31 -25.48 -12.44
N TYR A 402 33.14 -26.16 -11.65
CA TYR A 402 34.17 -27.09 -12.12
C TYR A 402 33.57 -28.20 -13.00
N PHE A 403 32.57 -28.93 -12.50
CA PHE A 403 31.91 -29.98 -13.31
C PHE A 403 31.16 -29.42 -14.53
N ARG A 404 30.70 -28.16 -14.49
CA ARG A 404 30.10 -27.48 -15.66
C ARG A 404 31.14 -27.10 -16.72
N GLU A 405 32.36 -26.75 -16.31
CA GLU A 405 33.48 -26.48 -17.21
C GLU A 405 34.03 -27.77 -17.80
N GLU A 406 34.21 -28.80 -16.97
CA GLU A 406 34.69 -30.12 -17.38
C GLU A 406 33.72 -30.76 -18.38
N SER A 407 32.42 -30.78 -18.10
CA SER A 407 31.40 -31.27 -19.04
C SER A 407 31.33 -30.45 -20.34
N LYS A 408 31.64 -29.14 -20.31
CA LYS A 408 31.78 -28.33 -21.54
C LYS A 408 33.06 -28.69 -22.29
N ALA A 409 34.16 -28.96 -21.59
CA ALA A 409 35.43 -29.38 -22.19
C ALA A 409 35.31 -30.76 -22.84
N GLU A 410 34.69 -31.73 -22.17
CA GLU A 410 34.36 -33.05 -22.72
C GLU A 410 33.44 -32.96 -23.94
N LYS A 411 32.40 -32.09 -23.89
CA LYS A 411 31.56 -31.83 -25.07
C LYS A 411 32.35 -31.16 -26.21
N ARG A 412 33.30 -30.28 -25.91
CA ARG A 412 34.18 -29.65 -26.91
C ARG A 412 35.16 -30.65 -27.52
N THR A 413 35.74 -31.57 -26.75
CA THR A 413 36.63 -32.62 -27.25
C THR A 413 35.86 -33.66 -28.05
N ALA A 414 34.67 -34.08 -27.60
CA ALA A 414 33.79 -34.95 -28.37
C ALA A 414 33.35 -34.31 -29.69
N LYS A 415 33.05 -32.99 -29.69
CA LYS A 415 32.69 -32.25 -30.90
C LYS A 415 33.89 -32.04 -31.84
N ARG A 416 35.10 -31.84 -31.31
CA ARG A 416 36.36 -31.81 -32.09
C ARG A 416 36.70 -33.18 -32.69
N GLY A 417 36.46 -34.27 -31.96
CA GLY A 417 36.63 -35.64 -32.46
C GLY A 417 35.61 -36.03 -33.53
N ALA A 418 34.46 -35.34 -33.60
CA ALA A 418 33.45 -35.52 -34.65
C ALA A 418 33.67 -34.63 -35.89
N SER A 419 34.61 -33.66 -35.84
CA SER A 419 34.84 -32.70 -36.94
C SER A 419 36.32 -32.61 -37.38
N GLY A 420 37.12 -33.64 -37.09
CA GLY A 420 38.55 -33.65 -37.41
C GLY A 420 39.05 -35.08 -37.57
N ASP A 421 39.09 -35.51 -38.81
CA ASP A 421 39.83 -36.68 -39.27
C ASP A 421 41.33 -36.57 -38.93
N GLY A 422 41.93 -37.72 -38.59
CA GLY A 422 43.37 -37.95 -38.61
C GLY A 422 44.22 -37.48 -37.42
N GLY A 423 44.81 -38.43 -36.68
CA GLY A 423 46.13 -38.23 -36.06
C GLY A 423 46.27 -38.65 -34.60
N ALA A 424 46.91 -39.80 -34.40
CA ALA A 424 47.24 -40.41 -33.12
C ALA A 424 48.11 -39.51 -32.19
N GLY A 425 47.87 -39.59 -30.88
CA GLY A 425 48.72 -38.96 -29.87
C GLY A 425 48.20 -39.14 -28.45
N ARG A 426 48.52 -40.28 -27.83
CA ARG A 426 48.21 -40.60 -26.42
C ARG A 426 48.97 -39.65 -25.47
N PRO A 427 48.33 -38.87 -24.58
CA PRO A 427 49.05 -38.18 -23.52
C PRO A 427 49.07 -39.00 -22.22
N LYS A 428 50.27 -39.05 -21.64
CA LYS A 428 50.64 -39.72 -20.39
C LYS A 428 49.84 -39.19 -19.19
N LYS A 429 49.39 -40.08 -18.31
CA LYS A 429 48.93 -39.75 -16.95
C LYS A 429 50.08 -39.12 -16.14
N PRO A 430 49.89 -37.97 -15.47
CA PRO A 430 50.70 -37.61 -14.32
C PRO A 430 50.08 -38.13 -13.03
N ARG A 431 50.98 -38.48 -12.12
CA ARG A 431 50.80 -39.19 -10.84
C ARG A 431 49.96 -38.39 -9.84
N ALA A 432 49.15 -39.11 -9.09
CA ALA A 432 48.56 -38.64 -7.84
C ALA A 432 49.69 -38.40 -6.81
N SER A 433 49.85 -37.16 -6.35
CA SER A 433 50.59 -36.85 -5.13
C SER A 433 49.61 -36.71 -3.97
N ALA A 434 49.82 -37.55 -2.97
CA ALA A 434 49.16 -37.51 -1.69
C ALA A 434 49.52 -36.23 -0.93
N HIS A 435 48.52 -35.54 -0.40
CA HIS A 435 48.70 -34.71 0.78
C HIS A 435 47.63 -35.06 1.82
N THR A 436 48.15 -35.67 2.88
CA THR A 436 47.54 -35.94 4.16
C THR A 436 47.74 -34.72 5.07
N ALA A 437 46.80 -34.58 6.02
CA ALA A 437 46.69 -33.62 7.13
C ALA A 437 46.11 -32.24 6.79
#